data_AF-A0A6C0AKM7-F1
#
_entry.id   AF-A0A6C0AKM7-F1
#
_cell.length_a   1.000
_cell.length_b   1.000
_cell.length_c   1.000
_cell.angle_alpha   90.00
_cell.angle_beta   90.00
_cell.angle_gamma   90.00
#
_symmetry.space_group_name_H-M   'P 1'
#
loop_
_entity.id
_entity.type
_entity.pdbx_description
1 polymer ?
#
loop_
_entity_poly.entity_id
_entity_poly.type
_entity_poly.pdbx_seq_one_letter_code
_entity_poly.pdbx_strand_id
1 'polypeptide(L)'
;MKTRRTVKRKGTKRRMGGGKMDWYKIPEVPITEFAKCIKSFYAVLEGENVGKGGDDVFLRTILVSHGDLTDEQWTASEKARRYTKSLEGKMGDFHEELAGKLPGWKTLKIGDPSGCDVMKADGTEYQEWKNRDNTMNSSSGSAVIGKLQKLITEGKKAVLVEVNCPSGKVCRFGAPPDIEVLNGQQAYARNSGRESFFDDLKLTLAYVFKTFKTFKALEQGIAQAAPQPPLPV
;
A
#
# COMPACT_ATOMS: atom_id res chain seq x y z
N MET A 1 54.44 -7.71 54.93
CA MET A 1 53.39 -8.44 54.18
C MET A 1 52.39 -7.42 53.64
N LYS A 2 52.29 -7.27 52.31
CA LYS A 2 51.58 -6.16 51.64
C LYS A 2 50.06 -6.38 51.59
N THR A 3 49.31 -5.41 52.08
CA THR A 3 47.84 -5.31 52.04
C THR A 3 47.35 -5.06 50.61
N ARG A 4 46.54 -5.98 50.06
CA ARG A 4 45.85 -5.81 48.76
C ARG A 4 44.55 -5.03 48.97
N ARG A 5 44.48 -3.81 48.42
CA ARG A 5 43.23 -3.05 48.24
C ARG A 5 42.52 -3.51 46.96
N THR A 6 41.30 -4.00 47.12
CA THR A 6 40.40 -4.39 46.02
C THR A 6 39.72 -3.14 45.46
N VAL A 7 40.00 -2.80 44.20
CA VAL A 7 39.35 -1.69 43.51
C VAL A 7 37.99 -2.15 42.97
N LYS A 8 36.90 -1.61 43.53
CA LYS A 8 35.54 -1.75 42.97
C LYS A 8 35.47 -1.01 41.63
N ARG A 9 35.37 -1.74 40.52
CA ARG A 9 34.95 -1.18 39.22
C ARG A 9 33.47 -0.84 39.30
N LYS A 10 33.13 0.46 39.27
CA LYS A 10 31.76 0.94 39.03
C LYS A 10 31.34 0.49 37.64
N GLY A 11 30.35 -0.39 37.56
CA GLY A 11 29.67 -0.73 36.32
C GLY A 11 28.92 0.48 35.80
N THR A 12 29.43 1.10 34.75
CA THR A 12 28.71 2.11 33.99
C THR A 12 27.52 1.43 33.32
N LYS A 13 26.30 1.64 33.85
CA LYS A 13 25.06 1.29 33.16
C LYS A 13 25.07 2.04 31.81
N ARG A 14 25.38 1.33 30.73
CA ARG A 14 25.08 1.77 29.36
C ARG A 14 23.57 2.01 29.32
N ARG A 15 23.16 3.28 29.32
CA ARG A 15 21.84 3.68 28.84
C ARG A 15 21.75 3.17 27.41
N MET A 16 20.87 2.19 27.19
CA MET A 16 20.49 1.79 25.83
C MET A 16 19.84 3.03 25.20
N GLY A 17 20.56 3.66 24.27
CA GLY A 17 20.00 4.74 23.47
C GLY A 17 18.79 4.21 22.72
N GLY A 18 17.67 4.93 22.78
CA GLY A 18 16.52 4.67 21.93
C GLY A 18 16.98 4.70 20.48
N GLY A 19 16.95 3.55 19.82
CA GLY A 19 17.31 3.43 18.42
C GLY A 19 16.35 4.28 17.59
N LYS A 20 16.90 5.18 16.77
CA LYS A 20 16.11 5.84 15.72
C LYS A 20 15.45 4.77 14.85
N MET A 21 14.21 4.99 14.45
CA MET A 21 13.51 4.16 13.46
C MET A 21 14.11 4.37 12.07
N ASP A 22 15.36 3.98 11.87
CA ASP A 22 16.09 4.20 10.62
C ASP A 22 15.46 3.44 9.44
N TRP A 23 14.58 2.46 9.71
CA TRP A 23 13.89 1.67 8.71
C TRP A 23 12.60 2.33 8.18
N TYR A 24 12.01 3.29 8.91
CA TYR A 24 10.78 3.95 8.48
C TYR A 24 11.12 5.19 7.64
N LYS A 25 10.84 5.14 6.33
CA LYS A 25 11.34 6.12 5.35
C LYS A 25 10.28 7.08 4.81
N ILE A 26 9.05 7.00 5.31
CA ILE A 26 7.91 7.82 4.85
C ILE A 26 7.28 8.62 6.01
N PRO A 27 8.02 9.57 6.62
CA PRO A 27 7.57 10.28 7.82
C PRO A 27 6.32 11.16 7.61
N GLU A 28 5.92 11.41 6.37
CA GLU A 28 4.70 12.15 6.01
C GLU A 28 3.43 11.42 6.50
N VAL A 29 3.51 10.11 6.65
CA VAL A 29 2.45 9.29 7.22
C VAL A 29 2.89 8.87 8.63
N PRO A 30 2.08 9.08 9.68
CA PRO A 30 2.40 8.53 10.99
C PRO A 30 2.51 7.01 10.89
N ILE A 31 3.55 6.43 11.49
CA ILE A 31 3.79 4.97 11.41
C ILE A 31 2.61 4.12 11.89
N THR A 32 1.84 4.62 12.86
CA THR A 32 0.62 3.98 13.36
C THR A 32 -0.51 3.99 12.32
N GLU A 33 -0.61 5.03 11.50
CA GLU A 33 -1.53 5.07 10.36
C GLU A 33 -1.05 4.18 9.23
N PHE A 34 0.25 4.19 8.92
CA PHE A 34 0.82 3.25 7.95
C PHE A 34 0.57 1.79 8.34
N ALA A 35 0.73 1.43 9.63
CA ALA A 35 0.43 0.10 10.13
C ALA A 35 -1.04 -0.29 9.88
N LYS A 36 -1.98 0.65 10.04
CA LYS A 36 -3.40 0.41 9.71
C LYS A 36 -3.58 0.11 8.22
N CYS A 37 -2.91 0.86 7.33
CA CYS A 37 -2.98 0.66 5.88
C CYS A 37 -2.52 -0.76 5.47
N ILE A 38 -1.54 -1.35 6.16
CA ILE A 38 -1.00 -2.67 5.81
C ILE A 38 -1.59 -3.84 6.60
N LYS A 39 -2.51 -3.59 7.54
CA LYS A 39 -3.12 -4.63 8.38
C LYS A 39 -3.83 -5.71 7.55
N SER A 40 -4.49 -5.31 6.47
CA SER A 40 -5.21 -6.22 5.57
C SER A 40 -4.27 -7.20 4.85
N PHE A 41 -3.03 -6.80 4.53
CA PHE A 41 -2.03 -7.71 4.01
C PHE A 41 -1.68 -8.79 5.03
N TYR A 42 -1.40 -8.40 6.28
CA TYR A 42 -1.10 -9.40 7.32
C TYR A 42 -2.24 -10.38 7.53
N ALA A 43 -3.50 -9.94 7.50
CA ALA A 43 -4.63 -10.86 7.56
C ALA A 43 -4.55 -11.92 6.46
N VAL A 44 -4.29 -11.51 5.21
CA VAL A 44 -4.08 -12.45 4.08
C VAL A 44 -2.86 -13.35 4.31
N LEU A 45 -1.73 -12.77 4.72
CA LEU A 45 -0.48 -13.49 4.92
C LEU A 45 -0.57 -14.53 6.05
N GLU A 46 -1.38 -14.26 7.07
CA GLU A 46 -1.66 -15.12 8.22
C GLU A 46 -2.80 -16.14 7.93
N GLY A 47 -3.34 -16.14 6.71
CA GLY A 47 -4.31 -17.13 6.23
C GLY A 47 -5.78 -16.72 6.38
N GLU A 48 -6.06 -15.53 6.87
CA GLU A 48 -7.40 -14.94 6.90
C GLU A 48 -7.73 -14.30 5.54
N ASN A 49 -9.00 -14.05 5.22
CA ASN A 49 -9.41 -13.30 4.01
C ASN A 49 -8.86 -13.82 2.67
N VAL A 50 -8.38 -15.06 2.62
CA VAL A 50 -8.12 -15.77 1.37
C VAL A 50 -9.47 -16.16 0.78
N GLY A 51 -9.70 -15.80 -0.49
CA GLY A 51 -10.98 -16.01 -1.16
C GLY A 51 -11.50 -17.45 -0.99
N LYS A 52 -12.72 -17.57 -0.46
CA LYS A 52 -13.44 -18.85 -0.36
C LYS A 52 -14.25 -19.02 -1.63
N GLY A 53 -13.92 -20.02 -2.44
CA GLY A 53 -14.61 -20.32 -3.68
C GLY A 53 -14.40 -21.76 -4.07
N GLY A 54 -15.40 -22.35 -4.74
CA GLY A 54 -15.26 -23.64 -5.39
C GLY A 54 -14.33 -23.55 -6.59
N ASP A 55 -13.77 -24.69 -6.97
CA ASP A 55 -12.86 -24.77 -8.11
C ASP A 55 -13.61 -24.49 -9.42
N ASP A 56 -12.97 -23.76 -10.34
CA ASP A 56 -13.42 -23.70 -11.73
C ASP A 56 -13.11 -25.04 -12.39
N VAL A 57 -14.15 -25.86 -12.54
CA VAL A 57 -14.04 -27.23 -13.04
C VAL A 57 -13.53 -27.29 -14.48
N PHE A 58 -13.82 -26.27 -15.31
CA PHE A 58 -13.37 -26.23 -16.70
C PHE A 58 -11.90 -25.83 -16.76
N LEU A 59 -11.50 -24.79 -16.02
CA LEU A 59 -10.11 -24.37 -15.95
C LEU A 59 -9.22 -25.47 -15.37
N ARG A 60 -9.68 -26.17 -14.32
CA ARG A 60 -9.01 -27.36 -13.78
C ARG A 60 -8.82 -28.41 -14.86
N THR A 61 -9.90 -28.78 -15.55
CA THR A 61 -9.86 -29.84 -16.58
C THR A 61 -8.85 -29.50 -17.66
N ILE A 62 -8.86 -28.27 -18.18
CA ILE A 62 -7.92 -27.82 -19.21
C ILE A 62 -6.47 -27.87 -18.71
N LEU A 63 -6.17 -27.28 -17.55
CA LEU A 63 -4.79 -27.17 -17.06
C LEU A 63 -4.22 -28.50 -16.57
N VAL A 64 -5.03 -29.35 -15.94
CA VAL A 64 -4.64 -30.71 -15.56
C VAL A 64 -4.36 -31.55 -16.80
N SER A 65 -5.25 -31.51 -17.81
CA SER A 65 -5.10 -32.33 -19.01
C SER A 65 -3.99 -31.85 -19.94
N HIS A 66 -3.78 -30.53 -20.07
CA HIS A 66 -2.73 -29.97 -20.91
C HIS A 66 -1.36 -29.98 -20.22
N GLY A 67 -1.32 -29.74 -18.91
CA GLY A 67 -0.09 -29.59 -18.15
C GLY A 67 0.39 -30.87 -17.47
N ASP A 68 -0.29 -31.99 -17.67
CA ASP A 68 -0.07 -33.27 -16.96
C ASP A 68 0.04 -33.08 -15.43
N LEU A 69 -0.75 -32.16 -14.88
CA LEU A 69 -0.68 -31.80 -13.45
C LEU A 69 -1.37 -32.86 -12.59
N THR A 70 -0.77 -33.22 -11.46
CA THR A 70 -1.49 -33.99 -10.44
C THR A 70 -2.51 -33.12 -9.71
N ASP A 71 -3.47 -33.76 -9.03
CA ASP A 71 -4.46 -33.06 -8.22
C ASP A 71 -3.83 -32.23 -7.09
N GLU A 72 -2.71 -32.68 -6.52
CA GLU A 72 -1.95 -31.92 -5.52
C GLU A 72 -1.29 -30.68 -6.14
N GLN A 73 -0.73 -30.80 -7.34
CA GLN A 73 -0.12 -29.68 -8.06
C GLN A 73 -1.18 -28.63 -8.45
N TRP A 74 -2.34 -29.08 -8.92
CA TRP A 74 -3.49 -28.21 -9.16
C TRP A 74 -3.89 -27.46 -7.87
N THR A 75 -4.11 -28.20 -6.78
CA THR A 75 -4.56 -27.63 -5.51
C THR A 75 -3.56 -26.60 -4.96
N ALA A 76 -2.25 -26.90 -5.05
CA ALA A 76 -1.21 -25.98 -4.61
C ALA A 76 -1.16 -24.71 -5.48
N SER A 77 -1.27 -24.84 -6.80
CA SER A 77 -1.24 -23.70 -7.72
C SER A 77 -2.48 -22.81 -7.58
N GLU A 78 -3.67 -23.39 -7.43
CA GLU A 78 -4.91 -22.66 -7.22
C GLU A 78 -4.92 -21.95 -5.86
N LYS A 79 -4.38 -22.59 -4.81
CA LYS A 79 -4.17 -21.93 -3.50
C LYS A 79 -3.24 -20.72 -3.62
N ALA A 80 -2.11 -20.87 -4.32
CA ALA A 80 -1.17 -19.77 -4.54
C ALA A 80 -1.81 -18.64 -5.35
N ARG A 81 -2.57 -18.95 -6.41
CA ARG A 81 -3.29 -17.96 -7.22
C ARG A 81 -4.31 -17.18 -6.40
N ARG A 82 -5.12 -17.85 -5.57
CA ARG A 82 -6.10 -17.19 -4.69
C ARG A 82 -5.41 -16.26 -3.69
N TYR A 83 -4.30 -16.71 -3.12
CA TYR A 83 -3.49 -15.91 -2.20
C TYR A 83 -2.96 -14.64 -2.88
N THR A 84 -2.35 -14.77 -4.06
CA THR A 84 -1.88 -13.62 -4.85
C THR A 84 -3.03 -12.66 -5.20
N LYS A 85 -4.18 -13.18 -5.65
CA LYS A 85 -5.35 -12.36 -5.97
C LYS A 85 -5.88 -11.59 -4.75
N SER A 86 -5.92 -12.21 -3.57
CA SER A 86 -6.27 -11.53 -2.32
C SER A 86 -5.31 -10.39 -2.01
N LEU A 87 -3.99 -10.60 -2.15
CA LEU A 87 -2.98 -9.55 -1.94
C LEU A 87 -3.07 -8.42 -2.96
N GLU A 88 -3.32 -8.73 -4.24
CA GLU A 88 -3.51 -7.73 -5.30
C GLU A 88 -4.72 -6.83 -5.02
N GLY A 89 -5.83 -7.42 -4.56
CA GLY A 89 -6.99 -6.65 -4.10
C GLY A 89 -6.64 -5.72 -2.94
N LYS A 90 -5.86 -6.21 -1.95
CA LYS A 90 -5.40 -5.38 -0.83
C LYS A 90 -4.40 -4.30 -1.24
N MET A 91 -3.73 -4.44 -2.37
CA MET A 91 -2.86 -3.40 -2.91
C MET A 91 -3.64 -2.19 -3.41
N GLY A 92 -4.82 -2.39 -4.01
CA GLY A 92 -5.73 -1.29 -4.35
C GLY A 92 -6.14 -0.49 -3.11
N ASP A 93 -6.78 -1.18 -2.15
CA ASP A 93 -7.21 -0.61 -0.87
C ASP A 93 -6.05 0.14 -0.17
N PHE A 94 -4.85 -0.45 -0.19
CA PHE A 94 -3.66 0.14 0.42
C PHE A 94 -3.27 1.48 -0.19
N HIS A 95 -3.28 1.60 -1.53
CA HIS A 95 -2.89 2.83 -2.20
C HIS A 95 -3.88 3.96 -1.94
N GLU A 96 -5.18 3.66 -1.97
CA GLU A 96 -6.27 4.60 -1.67
C GLU A 96 -6.17 5.13 -0.23
N GLU A 97 -6.02 4.23 0.74
CA GLU A 97 -5.88 4.60 2.15
C GLU A 97 -4.58 5.37 2.39
N LEU A 98 -3.43 4.89 1.90
CA LEU A 98 -2.15 5.56 2.11
C LEU A 98 -2.14 6.97 1.50
N ALA A 99 -2.64 7.13 0.27
CA ALA A 99 -2.70 8.42 -0.40
C ALA A 99 -3.59 9.41 0.36
N GLY A 100 -4.73 8.95 0.89
CA GLY A 100 -5.59 9.78 1.73
C GLY A 100 -5.05 10.06 3.14
N LYS A 101 -3.94 9.44 3.56
CA LYS A 101 -3.24 9.78 4.83
C LYS A 101 -2.11 10.77 4.64
N LEU A 102 -1.80 11.17 3.41
CA LEU A 102 -0.80 12.19 3.13
C LEU A 102 -1.29 13.58 3.56
N PRO A 103 -0.39 14.49 3.99
CA PRO A 103 -0.76 15.84 4.39
C PRO A 103 -1.60 16.56 3.32
N GLY A 104 -2.77 17.08 3.71
CA GLY A 104 -3.67 17.78 2.80
C GLY A 104 -4.55 16.88 1.94
N TRP A 105 -4.55 15.57 2.15
CA TRP A 105 -5.40 14.60 1.46
C TRP A 105 -6.34 13.87 2.42
N LYS A 106 -7.40 13.27 1.87
CA LYS A 106 -8.29 12.35 2.59
C LYS A 106 -8.85 11.28 1.66
N THR A 107 -8.99 10.07 2.18
CA THR A 107 -9.70 8.97 1.51
C THR A 107 -11.20 9.25 1.54
N LEU A 108 -11.85 9.02 0.41
CA LEU A 108 -13.29 9.08 0.27
C LEU A 108 -13.86 7.67 0.45
N LYS A 109 -14.99 7.58 1.16
CA LYS A 109 -15.62 6.28 1.41
C LYS A 109 -16.52 5.90 0.25
N ILE A 110 -16.76 4.60 0.10
CA ILE A 110 -17.81 4.08 -0.78
C ILE A 110 -19.12 4.82 -0.51
N GLY A 111 -19.74 5.35 -1.57
CA GLY A 111 -20.95 6.16 -1.50
C GLY A 111 -20.72 7.68 -1.45
N ASP A 112 -19.47 8.15 -1.45
CA ASP A 112 -19.18 9.58 -1.65
C ASP A 112 -19.77 10.07 -2.99
N PRO A 113 -20.39 11.27 -3.04
CA PRO A 113 -21.02 11.79 -4.25
C PRO A 113 -20.10 11.96 -5.46
N SER A 114 -18.79 12.12 -5.24
CA SER A 114 -17.81 12.19 -6.32
C SER A 114 -17.51 10.83 -6.94
N GLY A 115 -17.74 9.75 -6.17
CA GLY A 115 -17.37 8.39 -6.53
C GLY A 115 -15.87 8.16 -6.74
N CYS A 116 -15.01 9.09 -6.36
CA CYS A 116 -13.54 8.97 -6.45
C CYS A 116 -12.96 8.41 -5.14
N ASP A 117 -11.70 7.99 -5.18
CA ASP A 117 -11.05 7.31 -4.05
C ASP A 117 -10.41 8.30 -3.07
N VAL A 118 -9.80 9.38 -3.58
CA VAL A 118 -9.03 10.33 -2.78
C VAL A 118 -9.33 11.76 -3.20
N MET A 119 -9.37 12.68 -2.23
CA MET A 119 -9.58 14.10 -2.48
C MET A 119 -8.60 14.95 -1.66
N LYS A 120 -8.18 16.07 -2.24
CA LYS A 120 -7.48 17.13 -1.50
C LYS A 120 -8.43 17.75 -0.47
N ALA A 121 -7.94 18.09 0.71
CA ALA A 121 -8.75 18.49 1.85
C ALA A 121 -9.62 19.75 1.57
N ASP A 122 -9.15 20.63 0.69
CA ASP A 122 -9.85 21.84 0.21
C ASP A 122 -10.89 21.57 -0.88
N GLY A 123 -11.02 20.33 -1.35
CA GLY A 123 -11.97 19.93 -2.39
C GLY A 123 -11.67 20.48 -3.78
N THR A 124 -10.42 20.85 -4.08
CA THR A 124 -10.03 21.35 -5.41
C THR A 124 -9.58 20.24 -6.37
N GLU A 125 -9.07 19.11 -5.84
CA GLU A 125 -8.53 18.00 -6.63
C GLU A 125 -9.06 16.65 -6.13
N TYR A 126 -9.45 15.79 -7.06
CA TYR A 126 -9.95 14.44 -6.85
C TYR A 126 -9.10 13.45 -7.65
N GLN A 127 -8.89 12.27 -7.08
CA GLN A 127 -8.06 11.24 -7.66
C GLN A 127 -8.78 9.89 -7.62
N GLU A 128 -8.78 9.20 -8.76
CA GLU A 128 -9.10 7.79 -8.86
C GLU A 128 -7.81 6.99 -8.87
N TRP A 129 -7.68 6.00 -8.00
CA TRP A 129 -6.50 5.14 -7.89
C TRP A 129 -6.79 3.76 -8.47
N LYS A 130 -5.85 3.28 -9.28
CA LYS A 130 -5.82 1.92 -9.83
C LYS A 130 -4.43 1.34 -9.63
N ASN A 131 -4.36 0.13 -9.08
CA ASN A 131 -3.08 -0.53 -8.83
C ASN A 131 -2.31 -0.82 -10.13
N ARG A 132 -3.01 -1.20 -11.20
CA ARG A 132 -2.47 -1.45 -12.54
C ARG A 132 -3.42 -0.95 -13.63
N ASP A 133 -2.87 -0.65 -14.79
CA ASP A 133 -3.60 -0.36 -16.03
C ASP A 133 -4.68 -1.42 -16.32
N ASN A 134 -4.34 -2.71 -16.23
CA ASN A 134 -5.26 -3.81 -16.53
C ASN A 134 -6.41 -4.02 -15.50
N THR A 135 -6.53 -3.16 -14.49
CA THR A 135 -7.62 -3.23 -13.50
C THR A 135 -8.97 -2.80 -14.09
N MET A 136 -8.95 -2.08 -15.22
CA MET A 136 -10.17 -1.62 -15.88
C MET A 136 -10.37 -2.36 -17.21
N ASN A 137 -11.52 -3.03 -17.33
CA ASN A 137 -12.07 -3.37 -18.63
C ASN A 137 -12.73 -2.13 -19.27
N SER A 138 -13.13 -2.21 -20.54
CA SER A 138 -13.70 -1.06 -21.26
C SER A 138 -14.91 -0.40 -20.57
N SER A 139 -15.78 -1.18 -19.92
CA SER A 139 -16.94 -0.64 -19.22
C SER A 139 -16.58 0.08 -17.92
N SER A 140 -15.64 -0.46 -17.14
CA SER A 140 -15.15 0.21 -15.92
C SER A 140 -14.31 1.45 -16.24
N GLY A 141 -13.51 1.43 -17.31
CA GLY A 141 -12.76 2.60 -17.78
C GLY A 141 -13.68 3.76 -18.17
N SER A 142 -14.74 3.49 -18.95
CA SER A 142 -15.72 4.52 -19.33
C SER A 142 -16.44 5.12 -18.11
N ALA A 143 -16.79 4.30 -17.11
CA ALA A 143 -17.42 4.79 -15.88
C ALA A 143 -16.47 5.71 -15.08
N VAL A 144 -15.19 5.33 -14.98
CA VAL A 144 -14.16 6.16 -14.34
C VAL A 144 -13.96 7.48 -15.08
N ILE A 145 -13.88 7.45 -16.40
CA ILE A 145 -13.73 8.68 -17.20
C ILE A 145 -14.95 9.58 -17.03
N GLY A 146 -16.17 9.02 -17.06
CA GLY A 146 -17.40 9.79 -16.90
C GLY A 146 -17.48 10.52 -15.55
N LYS A 147 -17.10 9.88 -14.44
CA LYS A 147 -17.08 10.55 -13.12
C LYS A 147 -16.01 11.64 -13.03
N LEU A 148 -14.84 11.43 -13.61
CA LEU A 148 -13.77 12.44 -13.62
C LEU A 148 -14.12 13.64 -14.51
N GLN A 149 -14.76 13.43 -15.66
CA GLN A 149 -15.29 14.50 -16.53
C GLN A 149 -16.37 15.34 -15.84
N LYS A 150 -17.25 14.70 -15.06
CA LYS A 150 -18.25 15.40 -14.26
C LYS A 150 -17.58 16.37 -13.28
N LEU A 151 -16.54 15.94 -12.58
CA LEU A 151 -15.78 16.79 -11.66
C LEU A 151 -15.10 17.97 -12.37
N ILE A 152 -14.54 17.74 -13.55
CA ILE A 152 -13.97 18.82 -14.39
C ILE A 152 -15.04 19.85 -14.76
N THR A 153 -16.24 19.39 -15.14
CA THR A 153 -17.38 20.26 -15.45
C THR A 153 -17.82 21.10 -14.23
N GLU A 154 -17.63 20.57 -13.03
CA GLU A 154 -17.87 21.28 -11.76
C GLU A 154 -16.70 22.20 -11.33
N GLY A 155 -15.72 22.40 -12.20
CA GLY A 155 -14.55 23.27 -11.96
C GLY A 155 -13.50 22.64 -11.05
N LYS A 156 -13.50 21.31 -10.90
CA LYS A 156 -12.52 20.57 -10.10
C LYS A 156 -11.41 20.01 -10.97
N LYS A 157 -10.24 19.79 -10.37
CA LYS A 157 -9.18 18.99 -10.99
C LYS A 157 -9.46 17.51 -10.75
N ALA A 158 -9.36 16.71 -11.82
CA ALA A 158 -9.59 15.28 -11.77
C ALA A 158 -8.37 14.53 -12.31
N VAL A 159 -7.91 13.53 -11.55
CA VAL A 159 -6.69 12.77 -11.87
C VAL A 159 -7.00 11.27 -11.85
N LEU A 160 -6.55 10.56 -12.88
CA LEU A 160 -6.47 9.10 -12.87
C LEU A 160 -5.05 8.70 -12.49
N VAL A 161 -4.91 7.87 -11.45
CA VAL A 161 -3.63 7.35 -10.98
C VAL A 161 -3.55 5.86 -11.31
N GLU A 162 -2.51 5.48 -12.05
CA GLU A 162 -2.14 4.09 -12.32
C GLU A 162 -0.83 3.79 -11.62
N VAL A 163 -0.87 3.07 -10.49
CA VAL A 163 0.32 2.95 -9.65
C VAL A 163 1.46 2.22 -10.37
N ASN A 164 1.16 1.07 -10.95
CA ASN A 164 2.11 0.27 -11.69
C ASN A 164 1.86 0.36 -13.19
N CYS A 165 2.83 0.92 -13.93
CA CYS A 165 2.82 1.01 -15.39
C CYS A 165 4.03 0.25 -15.97
N PRO A 166 3.93 -1.07 -16.20
CA PRO A 166 5.06 -1.89 -16.66
C PRO A 166 5.66 -1.45 -18.00
N SER A 167 4.85 -0.85 -18.87
CA SER A 167 5.28 -0.30 -20.16
C SER A 167 6.07 1.02 -20.04
N GLY A 168 6.16 1.57 -18.83
CA GLY A 168 6.70 2.92 -18.57
C GLY A 168 5.76 4.05 -19.00
N LYS A 169 4.60 3.73 -19.58
CA LYS A 169 3.59 4.71 -20.03
C LYS A 169 2.27 4.50 -19.30
N VAL A 170 1.63 5.59 -18.92
CA VAL A 170 0.26 5.58 -18.38
C VAL A 170 -0.74 5.23 -19.50
N CYS A 171 -1.76 4.44 -19.18
CA CYS A 171 -2.83 4.11 -20.10
C CYS A 171 -3.99 5.08 -19.88
N ARG A 172 -4.30 5.92 -20.87
CA ARG A 172 -5.36 6.92 -20.71
C ARG A 172 -6.77 6.33 -20.71
N PHE A 173 -6.98 5.10 -21.19
CA PHE A 173 -8.33 4.51 -21.37
C PHE A 173 -9.33 5.36 -22.19
N GLY A 174 -8.84 6.27 -23.03
CA GLY A 174 -9.70 7.25 -23.73
C GLY A 174 -9.98 8.52 -22.91
N ALA A 175 -9.31 8.71 -21.78
CA ALA A 175 -9.42 9.92 -20.98
C ALA A 175 -8.98 11.15 -21.80
N PRO A 176 -9.87 12.16 -21.93
CA PRO A 176 -9.55 13.40 -22.63
C PRO A 176 -8.38 14.17 -21.97
N PRO A 177 -7.75 15.14 -22.66
CA PRO A 177 -6.54 15.82 -22.19
C PRO A 177 -6.66 16.58 -20.86
N ASP A 178 -7.87 16.99 -20.50
CA ASP A 178 -8.23 17.69 -19.26
C ASP A 178 -8.26 16.75 -18.03
N ILE A 179 -8.44 15.44 -18.23
CA ILE A 179 -8.13 14.45 -17.19
C ILE A 179 -6.63 14.22 -17.18
N GLU A 180 -6.00 14.56 -16.06
CA GLU A 180 -4.60 14.25 -15.85
C GLU A 180 -4.44 12.76 -15.51
N VAL A 181 -3.40 12.13 -16.07
CA VAL A 181 -3.11 10.72 -15.81
C VAL A 181 -1.68 10.60 -15.30
N LEU A 182 -1.51 10.02 -14.11
CA LEU A 182 -0.24 9.91 -13.42
C LEU A 182 0.09 8.45 -13.13
N ASN A 183 1.39 8.12 -13.16
CA ASN A 183 1.86 6.88 -12.57
C ASN A 183 2.02 7.01 -11.04
N GLY A 184 2.30 5.89 -10.36
CA GLY A 184 2.49 5.88 -8.91
C GLY A 184 3.59 6.83 -8.42
N GLN A 185 4.75 6.88 -9.09
CA GLN A 185 5.84 7.79 -8.70
C GLN A 185 5.40 9.25 -8.74
N GLN A 186 4.76 9.68 -9.84
CA GLN A 186 4.28 11.04 -10.02
C GLN A 186 3.18 11.41 -9.02
N ALA A 187 2.21 10.51 -8.81
CA ALA A 187 1.11 10.74 -7.88
C ALA A 187 1.60 10.84 -6.44
N TYR A 188 2.48 9.94 -6.01
CA TYR A 188 3.04 10.01 -4.65
C TYR A 188 3.96 11.20 -4.44
N ALA A 189 4.79 11.56 -5.43
CA ALA A 189 5.61 12.77 -5.36
C ALA A 189 4.75 14.03 -5.21
N ARG A 190 3.67 14.13 -6.00
CA ARG A 190 2.69 15.22 -5.90
C ARG A 190 2.03 15.27 -4.52
N ASN A 191 1.50 14.14 -4.07
CA ASN A 191 0.66 14.12 -2.87
C ASN A 191 1.48 14.31 -1.59
N SER A 192 2.72 13.80 -1.56
CA SER A 192 3.63 13.92 -0.42
C SER A 192 4.50 15.18 -0.46
N GLY A 193 4.68 15.79 -1.63
CA GLY A 193 5.67 16.85 -1.86
C GLY A 193 7.11 16.33 -1.97
N ARG A 194 7.32 15.00 -2.11
CA ARG A 194 8.66 14.39 -2.11
C ARG A 194 8.86 13.36 -3.22
N GLU A 195 9.78 13.66 -4.13
CA GLU A 195 10.15 12.79 -5.26
C GLU A 195 10.57 11.38 -4.85
N SER A 196 11.28 11.22 -3.72
CA SER A 196 11.75 9.91 -3.25
C SER A 196 10.68 9.08 -2.52
N PHE A 197 9.47 9.61 -2.30
CA PHE A 197 8.45 8.95 -1.48
C PHE A 197 8.14 7.53 -1.96
N PHE A 198 7.97 7.34 -3.26
CA PHE A 198 7.62 6.03 -3.83
C PHE A 198 8.72 4.97 -3.59
N ASP A 199 9.98 5.35 -3.73
CA ASP A 199 11.10 4.45 -3.51
C ASP A 199 11.28 4.14 -2.02
N ASP A 200 11.14 5.15 -1.17
CA ASP A 200 11.17 4.99 0.28
C ASP A 200 10.00 4.16 0.83
N LEU A 201 8.83 4.25 0.19
CA LEU A 201 7.69 3.38 0.48
C LEU A 201 8.02 1.92 0.17
N LYS A 202 8.62 1.63 -1.00
CA LYS A 202 9.07 0.26 -1.34
C LYS A 202 10.08 -0.28 -0.33
N LEU A 203 11.06 0.54 0.07
CA LEU A 203 12.05 0.16 1.09
C LEU A 203 11.40 -0.12 2.44
N THR A 204 10.43 0.71 2.85
CA THR A 204 9.66 0.54 4.09
C THR A 204 8.87 -0.76 4.06
N LEU A 205 8.11 -1.02 2.99
CA LEU A 205 7.35 -2.27 2.82
C LEU A 205 8.27 -3.50 2.83
N ALA A 206 9.36 -3.46 2.09
CA ALA A 206 10.33 -4.56 2.03
C ALA A 206 10.91 -4.86 3.41
N TYR A 207 11.29 -3.82 4.18
CA TYR A 207 11.78 -4.00 5.54
C TYR A 207 10.71 -4.61 6.45
N VAL A 208 9.49 -4.08 6.41
CA VAL A 208 8.39 -4.50 7.30
C VAL A 208 8.06 -5.97 7.10
N PHE A 209 7.79 -6.40 5.87
CA PHE A 209 7.40 -7.80 5.61
C PHE A 209 8.59 -8.78 5.69
N LYS A 210 9.83 -8.29 5.54
CA LYS A 210 11.03 -9.09 5.82
C LYS A 210 11.20 -9.34 7.32
N THR A 211 10.99 -8.32 8.13
CA THR A 211 11.33 -8.32 9.57
C THR A 211 10.19 -8.80 10.46
N PHE A 212 8.97 -8.31 10.23
CA PHE A 212 7.81 -8.60 11.06
C PHE A 212 6.91 -9.60 10.34
N LYS A 213 6.92 -10.87 10.79
CA LYS A 213 6.16 -11.95 10.16
C LYS A 213 4.68 -11.98 10.53
N THR A 214 4.29 -11.27 11.58
CA THR A 214 2.89 -11.10 11.98
C THR A 214 2.58 -9.64 12.26
N PHE A 215 1.30 -9.26 12.18
CA PHE A 215 0.85 -7.91 12.50
C PHE A 215 1.18 -7.55 13.96
N LYS A 216 0.96 -8.51 14.87
CA LYS A 216 1.30 -8.36 16.30
C LYS A 216 2.79 -8.07 16.51
N ALA A 217 3.68 -8.72 15.75
CA ALA A 217 5.11 -8.44 15.84
C ALA A 217 5.46 -7.03 15.35
N LEU A 218 4.78 -6.55 14.30
CA LEU A 218 4.92 -5.16 13.83
C LEU A 218 4.46 -4.17 14.91
N GLU A 219 3.28 -4.37 15.52
CA GLU A 219 2.76 -3.49 16.57
C GLU A 219 3.72 -3.42 17.77
N GLN A 220 4.28 -4.56 18.18
CA GLN A 220 5.29 -4.63 19.23
C GLN A 220 6.57 -3.88 18.84
N GLY A 221 7.03 -4.04 17.59
CA GLY A 221 8.19 -3.33 17.07
C GLY A 221 7.99 -1.81 17.02
N ILE A 222 6.80 -1.36 16.65
CA ILE A 222 6.43 0.06 16.66
C ILE A 222 6.40 0.60 18.09
N ALA A 223 5.78 -0.11 19.04
CA ALA A 223 5.69 0.34 20.42
C ALA A 223 7.05 0.42 21.15
N GLN A 224 8.01 -0.42 20.75
CA GLN A 224 9.36 -0.43 21.33
C GLN A 224 10.29 0.65 20.77
N ALA A 225 9.98 1.15 19.58
CA ALA A 225 10.69 2.29 19.02
C ALA A 225 10.09 3.58 19.57
N ALA A 226 10.94 4.49 20.04
CA ALA A 226 10.51 5.73 20.70
C ALA A 226 9.51 6.52 19.82
N PRO A 227 8.50 7.19 20.42
CA PRO A 227 7.48 7.90 19.67
C PRO A 227 8.10 8.97 18.76
N GLN A 228 7.65 9.02 17.50
CA GLN A 228 7.98 10.10 16.58
C GLN A 228 7.50 11.42 17.18
N PRO A 229 8.31 12.48 17.21
CA PRO A 229 7.81 13.81 17.53
C PRO A 229 6.74 14.21 16.50
N PRO A 230 5.71 14.98 16.90
CA PRO A 230 4.68 15.43 15.97
C PRO A 230 5.31 16.23 14.82
N LEU A 231 4.78 16.06 13.61
CA LEU A 231 5.17 16.85 12.45
C LEU A 231 4.94 18.34 12.77
N PRO A 232 5.87 19.24 12.41
CA PRO A 232 5.64 20.67 12.56
C PRO A 232 4.44 21.09 11.70
N VAL A 233 3.50 21.80 12.35
CA VAL A 233 2.30 22.39 11.74
C VAL A 233 2.69 23.58 10.88
#